data_AF-A0A6A8LR53-F1
#
_entry.id   AF-A0A6A8LR53-F1
#
_cell.length_a   1.000
_cell.length_b   1.000
_cell.length_c   1.000
_cell.angle_alpha   90.00
_cell.angle_beta   90.00
_cell.angle_gamma   90.00
#
_symmetry.space_group_name_H-M   'P 1'
#
loop_
_entity.id
_entity.type
_entity.pdbx_description
1 polymer ?
#
loop_
_entity_poly.entity_id
_entity_poly.type
_entity_poly.pdbx_seq_one_letter_code
_entity_poly.pdbx_strand_id
1 'polypeptide(L)'
;MSKLLSEEILEKKWQEATIKRDVIFTKVFGENKKLTLELLQIILPKLKIEEIIDIIPEDREKENIVYRGVRFDVYVKDENSRMYDIEMQVVN
;
A
#
# COMPACT_ATOMS: atom_id res chain seq x y z
N MET A 1 24.78 10.14 16.82
CA MET A 1 24.24 11.21 15.94
C MET A 1 24.13 10.64 14.54
N SER A 2 22.92 10.43 14.02
CA SER A 2 22.74 9.98 12.64
C SER A 2 23.24 11.06 11.69
N LYS A 3 24.03 10.68 10.69
CA LYS A 3 24.54 11.59 9.67
C LYS A 3 23.35 11.92 8.75
N LEU A 4 22.79 13.11 8.88
CA LEU A 4 21.80 13.61 7.93
C LEU A 4 22.44 13.58 6.52
N LEU A 5 21.74 12.99 5.56
CA LEU A 5 22.14 13.00 4.16
C LEU A 5 22.06 14.44 3.65
N SER A 6 22.98 14.84 2.77
CA SER A 6 22.84 16.11 2.07
C SER A 6 21.57 16.11 1.21
N GLU A 7 21.01 17.29 0.98
CA GLU A 7 19.80 17.46 0.16
C GLU A 7 19.96 16.83 -1.23
N GLU A 8 21.14 17.00 -1.86
CA GLU A 8 21.47 16.39 -3.16
C GLU A 8 21.35 14.85 -3.15
N ILE A 9 21.79 14.19 -2.07
CA ILE A 9 21.70 12.73 -1.97
C ILE A 9 20.25 12.30 -1.74
N LEU A 10 19.47 13.07 -0.99
CA LEU A 10 18.04 12.80 -0.79
C LEU A 10 17.26 12.96 -2.09
N GLU A 11 17.54 14.00 -2.85
CA GLU A 11 16.92 14.25 -4.16
C GLU A 11 17.24 13.11 -5.12
N LYS A 12 18.51 12.70 -5.22
CA LYS A 12 18.89 11.55 -6.04
C LYS A 12 18.16 10.27 -5.63
N LYS A 13 18.10 9.97 -4.32
CA LYS A 13 17.37 8.80 -3.80
C LYS A 13 15.88 8.85 -4.10
N TRP A 14 15.28 10.03 -4.13
CA TRP A 14 13.88 10.24 -4.50
C TRP A 14 13.67 10.01 -6.00
N GLN A 15 14.52 10.56 -6.86
CA GLN A 15 14.44 10.35 -8.31
C GLN A 15 14.65 8.88 -8.72
N GLU A 16 15.48 8.14 -7.99
CA GLU A 16 15.72 6.71 -8.20
C GLU A 16 14.68 5.82 -7.48
N ALA A 17 13.80 6.39 -6.66
CA ALA A 17 12.81 5.63 -5.94
C ALA A 17 11.75 5.06 -6.89
N THR A 18 11.32 3.83 -6.62
CA THR A 18 10.28 3.16 -7.39
C THR A 18 9.16 2.70 -6.47
N ILE A 19 8.10 2.17 -7.06
CA ILE A 19 6.94 1.60 -6.34
C ILE A 19 7.32 0.47 -5.36
N LYS A 20 8.54 -0.10 -5.47
CA LYS A 20 9.04 -1.12 -4.53
C LYS A 20 9.33 -0.59 -3.12
N ARG A 21 9.33 0.73 -2.91
CA ARG A 21 9.46 1.32 -1.57
C ARG A 21 8.10 1.36 -0.89
N ASP A 22 7.99 0.80 0.30
CA ASP A 22 6.75 0.69 1.08
C ASP A 22 5.99 2.02 1.17
N VAL A 23 6.69 3.11 1.53
CA VAL A 23 6.07 4.45 1.63
C VAL A 23 5.43 4.91 0.32
N ILE A 24 6.07 4.63 -0.82
CA ILE A 24 5.54 5.00 -2.14
C ILE A 24 4.38 4.06 -2.49
N PHE A 25 4.53 2.77 -2.26
CA PHE A 25 3.51 1.76 -2.47
C PHE A 25 2.22 2.10 -1.71
N THR A 26 2.32 2.24 -0.38
CA THR A 26 1.21 2.57 0.51
C THR A 26 0.55 3.89 0.12
N LYS A 27 1.32 4.91 -0.27
CA LYS A 27 0.75 6.20 -0.71
C LYS A 27 0.00 6.08 -2.03
N VAL A 28 0.57 5.40 -3.02
CA VAL A 28 -0.03 5.24 -4.35
C VAL A 28 -1.29 4.41 -4.28
N PHE A 29 -1.22 3.22 -3.68
CA PHE A 29 -2.35 2.31 -3.65
C PHE A 29 -3.33 2.65 -2.52
N GLY A 30 -2.88 3.07 -1.35
CA GLY A 30 -3.76 3.42 -0.24
C GLY A 30 -4.62 4.68 -0.44
N GLU A 31 -4.28 5.55 -1.39
CA GLU A 31 -5.05 6.78 -1.66
C GLU A 31 -5.71 6.81 -3.04
N ASN A 32 -5.37 5.88 -3.94
CA ASN A 32 -5.91 5.84 -5.30
C ASN A 32 -6.74 4.57 -5.54
N LYS A 33 -8.04 4.64 -5.23
CA LYS A 33 -9.00 3.54 -5.46
C LYS A 33 -8.97 3.00 -6.88
N LYS A 34 -8.82 3.85 -7.90
CA LYS A 34 -8.80 3.40 -9.30
C LYS A 34 -7.59 2.53 -9.59
N LEU A 35 -6.39 2.97 -9.20
CA LEU A 35 -5.17 2.18 -9.39
C LEU A 35 -5.21 0.89 -8.58
N THR A 36 -5.77 0.91 -7.38
CA THR A 36 -5.92 -0.28 -6.54
C THR A 36 -6.90 -1.28 -7.14
N LEU A 37 -7.99 -0.81 -7.74
CA LEU A 37 -8.93 -1.66 -8.47
C LEU A 37 -8.25 -2.33 -9.67
N GLU A 38 -7.52 -1.54 -10.48
CA GLU A 38 -6.78 -2.06 -11.64
C GLU A 38 -5.74 -3.10 -11.21
N LEU A 39 -5.00 -2.85 -10.13
CA LEU A 39 -4.06 -3.83 -9.57
C LEU A 39 -4.77 -5.13 -9.18
N LEU A 40 -5.84 -5.05 -8.38
CA LEU A 40 -6.59 -6.23 -7.92
C LEU A 40 -7.17 -7.02 -9.09
N GLN A 41 -7.66 -6.36 -10.13
CA GLN A 41 -8.13 -7.01 -11.35
C GLN A 41 -7.01 -7.72 -12.11
N ILE A 42 -5.79 -7.17 -12.12
CA ILE A 42 -4.62 -7.81 -12.74
C ILE A 42 -4.20 -9.05 -11.94
N ILE A 43 -4.10 -8.96 -10.61
CA ILE A 43 -3.55 -10.05 -9.79
C ILE A 43 -4.60 -11.11 -9.41
N LEU A 44 -5.89 -10.76 -9.39
CA LEU A 44 -7.01 -11.62 -9.05
C LEU A 44 -8.13 -11.58 -10.11
N PRO A 45 -7.82 -11.83 -11.40
CA PRO A 45 -8.75 -11.59 -12.52
C PRO A 45 -10.04 -12.41 -12.45
N LYS A 46 -10.01 -13.56 -11.75
CA LYS A 46 -11.18 -14.44 -11.60
C LYS A 46 -12.23 -13.87 -10.64
N LEU A 47 -11.87 -12.93 -9.77
CA LEU A 47 -12.79 -12.36 -8.79
C LEU A 47 -13.74 -11.34 -9.40
N LYS A 48 -13.43 -10.82 -10.60
CA LYS A 48 -14.24 -9.85 -11.35
C LYS A 48 -14.70 -8.69 -10.48
N ILE A 49 -13.77 -8.10 -9.75
CA ILE A 49 -14.02 -6.98 -8.84
C ILE A 49 -14.43 -5.78 -9.68
N GLU A 50 -15.59 -5.20 -9.39
CA GLU A 50 -16.13 -4.07 -10.15
C GLU A 50 -15.89 -2.74 -9.44
N GLU A 51 -15.84 -2.73 -8.10
CA GLU A 51 -15.74 -1.50 -7.31
C GLU A 51 -14.97 -1.70 -5.99
N ILE A 52 -14.25 -0.66 -5.57
CA ILE A 52 -13.67 -0.57 -4.23
C ILE A 52 -14.54 0.34 -3.36
N ILE A 53 -15.21 -0.26 -2.37
CA ILE A 53 -16.05 0.44 -1.41
C ILE A 53 -15.21 1.20 -0.39
N ASP A 54 -14.20 0.55 0.19
CA ASP A 54 -13.32 1.16 1.18
C ASP A 54 -11.85 0.89 0.90
N ILE A 55 -11.01 1.88 1.24
CA ILE A 55 -9.56 1.77 1.21
C ILE A 55 -8.97 2.45 2.44
N ILE A 56 -8.07 1.75 3.12
CA ILE A 56 -7.43 2.21 4.35
C ILE A 56 -5.92 1.98 4.20
N PRO A 57 -5.11 3.04 4.00
CA PRO A 57 -3.67 2.97 4.16
C PRO A 57 -3.36 2.84 5.66
N GLU A 58 -2.83 1.71 6.11
CA GLU A 58 -2.54 1.55 7.54
C GLU A 58 -1.19 2.19 7.90
N ASP A 59 -1.23 3.48 8.22
CA ASP A 59 -0.27 4.11 9.12
C ASP A 59 -0.91 5.27 9.90
N ARG A 60 -1.87 4.94 10.79
CA ARG A 60 -2.47 5.92 11.72
C ARG A 60 -2.83 5.32 13.09
N GLU A 61 -1.89 4.63 13.73
CA GLU A 61 -1.96 4.13 15.13
C GLU A 61 -2.44 2.68 15.28
N LYS A 62 -1.44 1.83 15.52
CA LYS A 62 -1.51 0.38 15.81
C LYS A 62 -2.13 0.05 17.18
N GLU A 63 -3.30 0.59 17.51
CA GLU A 63 -4.00 0.28 18.76
C GLU A 63 -5.29 -0.52 18.57
N ASN A 64 -5.46 -1.20 17.42
CA ASN A 64 -6.63 -2.06 17.24
C ASN A 64 -6.41 -3.45 17.86
N ILE A 65 -7.00 -3.66 19.03
CA ILE A 65 -6.98 -4.90 19.83
C ILE A 65 -7.50 -6.12 19.05
N VAL A 66 -8.39 -5.90 18.07
CA VAL A 66 -8.98 -6.99 17.26
C VAL A 66 -7.92 -7.60 16.32
N TYR A 67 -7.06 -6.78 15.73
CA TYR A 67 -6.04 -7.23 14.76
C TYR A 67 -4.74 -7.73 15.41
N ARG A 68 -4.64 -7.73 16.75
CA ARG A 68 -3.48 -8.23 17.52
C ARG A 68 -2.12 -7.69 17.04
N GLY A 69 -2.09 -6.48 16.50
CA GLY A 69 -0.86 -5.81 16.05
C GLY A 69 -0.33 -6.25 14.67
N VAL A 70 -1.14 -6.94 13.85
CA VAL A 70 -0.85 -7.13 12.41
C VAL A 70 -0.87 -5.75 11.73
N ARG A 71 0.09 -5.52 10.82
CA ARG A 71 0.11 -4.36 9.91
C ARG A 71 -0.35 -4.81 8.55
N PHE A 72 -1.18 -4.00 7.92
CA PHE A 72 -1.67 -4.13 6.57
C PHE A 72 -1.17 -2.92 5.79
N ASP A 73 -0.32 -3.09 4.78
CA ASP A 73 0.20 -1.92 4.06
C ASP A 73 -0.95 -1.15 3.38
N VAL A 74 -1.89 -1.88 2.76
CA VAL A 74 -3.12 -1.33 2.19
C VAL A 74 -4.27 -2.31 2.39
N TYR A 75 -5.26 -1.91 3.19
CA TYR A 75 -6.51 -2.65 3.36
C TYR A 75 -7.58 -2.17 2.36
N VAL A 76 -8.23 -3.11 1.69
CA VAL A 76 -9.24 -2.84 0.66
C VAL A 76 -10.49 -3.69 0.86
N LYS A 77 -11.66 -3.10 0.63
CA LYS A 77 -12.94 -3.82 0.60
C LYS A 77 -13.68 -3.59 -0.71
N ASP A 78 -14.13 -4.67 -1.35
CA ASP A 78 -14.88 -4.62 -2.62
C ASP A 78 -16.42 -4.57 -2.44
N GLU A 79 -17.14 -4.47 -3.56
CA GLU A 79 -18.61 -4.43 -3.62
C GLU A 79 -19.28 -5.68 -3.03
N ASN A 80 -18.56 -6.81 -3.03
CA ASN A 80 -19.01 -8.09 -2.50
C ASN A 80 -18.61 -8.30 -1.04
N SER A 81 -18.13 -7.25 -0.36
CA SER A 81 -17.62 -7.29 1.01
C SER A 81 -16.43 -8.23 1.22
N ARG A 82 -15.69 -8.57 0.15
CA ARG A 82 -14.40 -9.26 0.28
C ARG A 82 -13.35 -8.26 0.73
N MET A 83 -12.47 -8.70 1.62
CA MET A 83 -11.41 -7.89 2.21
C MET A 83 -10.06 -8.38 1.68
N TYR A 84 -9.22 -7.45 1.28
CA TYR A 84 -7.88 -7.70 0.79
C TYR A 84 -6.88 -6.93 1.62
N ASP A 85 -5.82 -7.62 2.00
CA ASP A 85 -4.59 -7.00 2.46
C ASP A 85 -3.59 -7.07 1.32
N ILE A 86 -3.02 -5.93 0.96
CA ILE A 86 -2.07 -5.81 -0.14
C ILE A 86 -0.73 -5.35 0.42
N GLU A 87 0.25 -6.26 0.43
CA GLU A 87 1.62 -6.02 0.89
C GLU A 87 2.61 -6.07 -0.29
N MET A 88 3.62 -5.20 -0.27
CA MET A 88 4.73 -5.25 -1.23
C MET A 88 5.82 -6.20 -0.73
N GLN A 89 6.14 -7.22 -1.52
CA GLN A 89 7.28 -8.11 -1.23
C GLN A 89 8.35 -7.98 -2.31
N VAL A 90 9.59 -7.71 -1.90
CA VAL A 90 10.75 -7.67 -2.78
C VAL A 90 11.61 -8.90 -2.53
N VAL A 91 11.80 -9.73 -3.54
CA VAL A 91 12.73 -10.88 -3.47
C VAL A 91 14.16 -10.34 -3.58
N ASN A 92 14.97 -10.57 -2.55
CA ASN A 92 16.42 -10.33 -2.58
C ASN A 92 17.16 -11.49 -3.24
#